data_AF-A0A1B6H163-F1
#
_entry.id   AF-A0A1B6H163-F1
#
_cell.length_a   1.000
_cell.length_b   1.000
_cell.length_c   1.000
_cell.angle_alpha   90.00
_cell.angle_beta   90.00
_cell.angle_gamma   90.00
#
_symmetry.space_group_name_H-M   'P 1'
#
loop_
_entity.id
_entity.type
_entity.pdbx_description
1 polymer ?
#
loop_
_entity_poly.entity_id
_entity_poly.type
_entity_poly.pdbx_seq_one_letter_code
_entity_poly.pdbx_strand_id
1 'polypeptide(L)'
;MLLRQEVMVMNAGKSRERQLMELKMRVDERKAELERLERRIFPTGRPLLHQDTVTSTDMTHPPSDETSQTVENLEKAFTTLKEATGVTDTKDVLQRFLSQIETRKRLTFLKNTTEQEKKQLEVRKDMMLAELEAFKFAQVKDKEQNEEEV
;
A
#
# COMPACT_ATOMS: atom_id res chain seq x y z
N MET A 1 28.40 27.72 -5.38
CA MET A 1 28.13 26.67 -4.37
C MET A 1 27.16 27.12 -3.26
N LEU A 2 27.23 28.37 -2.78
CA LEU A 2 26.38 28.88 -1.68
C LEU A 2 24.86 28.83 -1.94
N LEU A 3 24.40 29.29 -3.11
CA LEU A 3 22.97 29.30 -3.45
C LEU A 3 22.31 27.90 -3.41
N ARG A 4 23.06 26.87 -3.82
CA ARG A 4 22.58 25.47 -3.75
C ARG A 4 22.42 25.00 -2.31
N GLN A 5 23.32 25.42 -1.42
CA GLN A 5 23.26 25.11 0.00
C GLN A 5 22.10 25.85 0.68
N GLU A 6 21.89 27.13 0.35
CA GLU A 6 20.77 27.94 0.85
C GLU A 6 19.42 27.34 0.47
N VAL A 7 19.24 26.95 -0.80
CA VAL A 7 18.02 26.29 -1.27
C VAL A 7 17.79 24.95 -0.56
N MET A 8 18.85 24.17 -0.33
CA MET A 8 18.76 22.91 0.41
C MET A 8 18.28 23.12 1.85
N VAL A 9 18.87 24.10 2.56
CA VAL A 9 18.50 24.42 3.95
C VAL A 9 17.07 24.95 4.03
N MET A 10 16.68 25.84 3.10
CA MET A 10 15.30 26.35 3.03
C MET A 10 14.28 25.22 2.82
N ASN A 11 14.57 24.29 1.89
CA ASN A 11 13.68 23.17 1.61
C ASN A 11 13.60 22.19 2.79
N ALA A 12 14.71 21.95 3.49
CA ALA A 12 14.72 21.15 4.72
C ALA A 12 13.87 21.81 5.82
N GLY A 13 13.97 23.13 5.98
CA GLY A 13 13.14 23.90 6.91
C GLY A 13 11.64 23.77 6.60
N LYS A 14 11.26 24.00 5.34
CA LYS A 14 9.86 23.84 4.88
C LYS A 14 9.34 22.40 5.03
N SER A 15 10.21 21.39 4.90
CA SER A 15 9.81 19.99 5.12
C SER A 15 9.56 19.73 6.60
N ARG A 16 10.42 20.24 7.47
CA ARG A 16 10.29 20.08 8.92
C ARG A 16 9.03 20.77 9.46
N GLU A 17 8.76 21.97 8.97
CA GLU A 17 7.57 22.74 9.35
C GLU A 17 6.27 22.01 8.96
N ARG A 18 6.22 21.45 7.75
CA ARG A 18 5.08 20.62 7.30
C ARG A 18 4.86 19.40 8.19
N GLN A 19 5.93 18.68 8.54
CA GLN A 19 5.84 17.53 9.44
C GLN A 19 5.35 17.92 10.84
N LEU A 20 5.82 19.05 11.37
CA LEU A 20 5.40 19.54 12.67
C LEU A 20 3.92 19.93 12.68
N MET A 21 3.44 20.57 11.62
CA MET A 21 2.03 20.91 11.45
C MET A 21 1.14 19.67 11.37
N GLU A 22 1.56 18.65 10.59
CA GLU A 22 0.83 17.38 10.50
C GLU A 22 0.73 16.66 11.85
N LEU A 23 1.84 16.59 12.60
CA LEU A 23 1.85 16.00 13.93
C LEU A 23 0.95 16.77 14.90
N LYS A 24 0.97 18.11 14.84
CA LYS A 24 0.10 18.95 15.66
C LYS A 24 -1.37 18.69 15.35
N MET A 25 -1.75 18.65 14.08
CA MET A 25 -3.11 18.33 13.66
C MET A 25 -3.55 16.96 14.19
N ARG A 26 -2.70 15.94 14.07
CA ARG A 26 -3.01 14.59 14.56
C ARG A 26 -3.19 14.55 16.07
N VAL A 27 -2.40 15.31 16.82
CA VAL A 27 -2.55 15.44 18.28
C VAL A 27 -3.87 16.14 18.62
N ASP A 28 -4.23 17.21 17.92
CA ASP A 28 -5.45 17.96 18.16
C ASP A 28 -6.70 17.13 17.81
N GLU A 29 -6.67 16.36 16.71
CA GLU A 29 -7.72 15.40 16.35
C GLU A 29 -7.90 14.33 17.43
N ARG A 30 -6.80 13.71 17.89
CA ARG A 30 -6.86 12.70 18.95
C ARG A 30 -7.34 13.25 20.29
N LYS A 31 -6.98 14.49 20.63
CA LYS A 31 -7.52 15.18 21.81
C LYS A 31 -9.01 15.42 21.69
N ALA A 32 -9.50 15.85 20.54
CA ALA A 32 -10.94 16.06 20.31
C ALA A 32 -11.73 14.75 20.36
N GLU A 33 -11.16 13.65 19.82
CA GLU A 33 -11.73 12.31 19.95
C GLU A 33 -11.79 11.84 21.40
N LEU A 34 -10.71 12.04 22.17
CA LEU A 34 -10.66 11.72 23.60
C LEU A 34 -11.68 12.53 24.39
N GLU A 35 -11.80 13.84 24.16
CA GLU A 35 -12.79 14.67 24.85
C GLU A 35 -14.22 14.23 24.53
N ARG A 36 -14.51 13.87 23.27
CA ARG A 36 -15.81 13.31 22.89
C ARG A 36 -16.08 11.97 23.59
N LEU A 37 -15.06 11.13 23.71
CA LEU A 37 -15.15 9.85 24.41
C LEU A 37 -15.37 10.07 25.91
N GLU A 38 -14.63 10.97 26.55
CA GLU A 38 -14.80 11.35 27.95
C GLU A 38 -16.20 11.88 28.23
N ARG A 39 -16.74 12.77 27.38
CA ARG A 39 -18.12 13.27 27.50
C ARG A 39 -19.16 12.14 27.38
N ARG A 40 -18.88 11.11 26.58
CA ARG A 40 -19.77 9.94 26.40
C ARG A 40 -19.70 8.98 27.58
N ILE A 41 -18.50 8.75 28.12
CA ILE A 41 -18.28 7.82 29.24
C ILE A 41 -18.68 8.47 30.58
N PHE A 42 -18.52 9.78 30.73
CA PHE A 42 -18.81 10.52 31.95
C PHE A 42 -19.79 11.67 31.71
N PRO A 43 -21.09 11.40 31.44
CA PRO A 43 -22.08 12.44 31.11
C PRO A 43 -22.36 13.42 32.27
N THR A 44 -21.99 13.06 33.49
CA THR A 44 -22.31 13.81 34.73
C THR A 44 -21.05 14.23 35.48
N GLY A 45 -20.28 15.16 34.89
CA GLY A 45 -19.52 16.21 35.60
C GLY A 45 -18.66 15.82 36.82
N ARG A 46 -18.23 14.57 36.98
CA ARG A 46 -17.29 14.20 38.05
C ARG A 46 -15.88 14.50 37.55
N PRO A 47 -15.13 15.41 38.19
CA PRO A 47 -13.71 15.50 37.92
C PRO A 47 -13.09 14.14 38.29
N LEU A 48 -12.29 13.57 37.38
CA LEU A 48 -11.44 12.43 37.69
C LEU A 48 -10.44 12.89 38.77
N LEU A 49 -10.85 12.75 40.03
CA LEU A 49 -9.94 12.79 41.15
C LEU A 49 -9.01 11.60 40.95
N HIS A 50 -7.73 11.89 40.75
CA HIS A 50 -6.66 10.92 40.78
C HIS A 50 -6.73 10.19 42.13
N GLN A 51 -7.34 9.01 42.16
CA GLN A 51 -7.48 8.20 43.36
C GLN A 51 -6.70 6.91 43.17
N ASP A 52 -5.48 6.94 43.68
CA ASP A 52 -4.74 5.74 44.04
C ASP A 52 -5.60 4.87 44.97
N THR A 53 -5.64 3.58 44.66
CA THR A 53 -5.96 2.47 45.57
C THR A 53 -7.29 2.53 46.32
N VAL A 54 -8.36 1.96 45.75
CA VAL A 54 -9.23 0.99 46.45
C VAL A 54 -10.18 0.31 45.47
N THR A 55 -10.18 -1.01 45.52
CA THR A 55 -11.22 -1.92 45.05
C THR A 55 -12.62 -1.37 45.33
N SER A 56 -13.41 -1.16 44.28
CA SER A 56 -14.86 -1.07 44.39
C SER A 56 -15.48 -1.73 43.16
N THR A 57 -16.15 -2.82 43.48
CA THR A 57 -17.01 -3.65 42.66
C THR A 57 -18.01 -2.87 41.83
N ASP A 58 -18.21 -3.38 40.62
CA ASP A 58 -19.47 -3.36 39.88
C ASP A 58 -19.94 -2.00 39.34
N MET A 59 -19.41 -1.65 38.17
CA MET A 59 -20.08 -0.77 37.21
C MET A 59 -20.38 -1.57 35.95
N THR A 60 -21.21 -2.60 36.07
CA THR A 60 -21.89 -3.21 34.91
C THR A 60 -23.04 -2.31 34.46
N HIS A 61 -22.70 -1.18 33.82
CA HIS A 61 -23.68 -0.54 32.95
C HIS A 61 -23.95 -1.52 31.79
N PRO A 62 -25.20 -1.97 31.57
CA PRO A 62 -25.49 -2.79 30.41
C PRO A 62 -25.10 -1.99 29.15
N PRO A 63 -24.46 -2.63 28.15
CA PRO A 63 -24.20 -1.95 26.89
C PRO A 63 -25.52 -1.39 26.38
N SER A 64 -25.55 -0.09 26.06
CA SER A 64 -26.68 0.51 25.37
C SER A 64 -27.03 -0.31 24.13
N ASP A 65 -28.31 -0.37 23.74
CA ASP A 65 -28.74 -1.12 22.54
C ASP A 65 -27.92 -0.76 21.30
N GLU A 66 -27.50 0.51 21.18
CA GLU A 66 -26.66 1.00 20.09
C GLU A 66 -25.25 0.38 20.11
N THR A 67 -24.64 0.22 21.29
CA THR A 67 -23.35 -0.48 21.43
C THR A 67 -23.47 -1.97 21.13
N SER A 68 -24.57 -2.62 21.49
CA SER A 68 -24.80 -4.03 21.16
C SER A 68 -25.01 -4.24 19.66
N GLN A 69 -25.79 -3.37 19.00
CA GLN A 69 -26.04 -3.43 17.57
C GLN A 69 -24.76 -3.20 16.75
N THR A 70 -23.90 -2.28 17.19
CA THR A 70 -22.62 -2.00 16.52
C THR A 70 -21.66 -3.17 16.65
N VAL A 71 -21.59 -3.83 17.80
CA VAL A 71 -20.79 -5.06 17.98
C VAL A 71 -21.29 -6.17 17.06
N GLU A 72 -22.60 -6.43 17.02
CA GLU A 72 -23.18 -7.46 16.15
C GLU A 72 -22.87 -7.20 14.65
N ASN A 73 -22.93 -5.93 14.23
CA ASN A 73 -22.60 -5.54 12.86
C ASN A 73 -21.11 -5.78 12.53
N LEU A 74 -20.22 -5.47 13.47
CA LEU A 74 -18.78 -5.72 13.32
C LEU A 74 -18.46 -7.21 13.28
N GLU A 75 -19.14 -8.02 14.10
CA GLU A 75 -18.98 -9.48 14.09
C GLU A 75 -19.43 -10.10 12.76
N LYS A 76 -20.56 -9.65 12.21
CA LYS A 76 -21.00 -10.05 10.86
C LYS A 76 -19.98 -9.69 9.80
N ALA A 77 -19.49 -8.45 9.82
CA ALA A 77 -18.46 -8.00 8.88
C ALA A 77 -17.19 -8.84 8.97
N PHE A 78 -16.68 -9.11 10.17
CA PHE A 78 -15.50 -9.94 10.35
C PHE A 78 -15.74 -11.40 9.97
N THR A 79 -16.95 -11.93 10.15
CA THR A 79 -17.30 -13.28 9.66
C THR A 79 -17.16 -13.35 8.14
N THR A 80 -17.74 -12.37 7.42
CA THR A 80 -17.58 -12.28 5.96
C THR A 80 -16.12 -12.13 5.54
N LEU A 81 -15.34 -11.30 6.23
CA LEU A 81 -13.92 -11.12 5.92
C LEU A 81 -13.12 -12.39 6.16
N LYS A 82 -13.42 -13.14 7.23
CA LYS A 82 -12.79 -14.43 7.52
C LYS A 82 -13.07 -15.46 6.45
N GLU A 83 -14.31 -15.57 6.00
CA GLU A 83 -14.69 -16.44 4.88
C GLU A 83 -13.96 -16.05 3.58
N ALA A 84 -13.94 -14.76 3.25
CA ALA A 84 -13.28 -14.27 2.04
C ALA A 84 -11.75 -14.46 2.05
N THR A 85 -11.14 -14.38 3.22
CA THR A 85 -9.68 -14.55 3.39
C THR A 85 -9.26 -15.98 3.74
N GLY A 86 -10.22 -16.85 4.05
CA GLY A 86 -9.98 -18.24 4.46
C GLY A 86 -9.31 -18.39 5.83
N VAL A 87 -9.42 -17.39 6.71
CA VAL A 87 -8.84 -17.43 8.07
C VAL A 87 -9.90 -17.70 9.12
N THR A 88 -9.49 -18.31 10.22
CA THR A 88 -10.38 -18.68 11.34
C THR A 88 -10.42 -17.62 12.43
N ASP A 89 -9.31 -16.89 12.66
CA ASP A 89 -9.21 -15.80 13.63
C ASP A 89 -9.31 -14.42 12.93
N THR A 90 -10.09 -13.54 13.55
CA THR A 90 -10.27 -12.13 13.18
C THR A 90 -8.94 -11.37 13.13
N LYS A 91 -7.99 -11.71 14.01
CA LYS A 91 -6.67 -11.06 14.08
C LYS A 91 -5.82 -11.31 12.83
N ASP A 92 -6.05 -12.43 12.14
CA ASP A 92 -5.26 -12.86 10.98
C ASP A 92 -5.76 -12.27 9.66
N VAL A 93 -6.99 -11.74 9.63
CA VAL A 93 -7.62 -11.16 8.44
C VAL A 93 -6.75 -10.07 7.82
N LEU A 94 -6.26 -9.13 8.66
CA LEU A 94 -5.43 -8.04 8.19
C LEU A 94 -4.13 -8.55 7.58
N GLN A 95 -3.47 -9.50 8.25
CA GLN A 95 -2.21 -10.06 7.78
C GLN A 95 -2.39 -10.77 6.44
N ARG A 96 -3.50 -11.49 6.22
CA ARG A 96 -3.80 -12.09 4.92
C ARG A 96 -3.99 -11.07 3.82
N PHE A 97 -4.71 -9.98 4.05
CA PHE A 97 -4.84 -8.93 3.04
C PHE A 97 -3.49 -8.31 2.68
N LEU A 98 -2.63 -8.05 3.67
CA LEU A 98 -1.28 -7.52 3.42
C LEU A 98 -0.45 -8.49 2.57
N SER A 99 -0.44 -9.78 2.90
CA SER A 99 0.25 -10.81 2.10
C SER A 99 -0.32 -10.93 0.68
N GLN A 100 -1.65 -10.85 0.52
CA GLN A 100 -2.30 -10.88 -0.81
C GLN A 100 -1.94 -9.65 -1.65
N ILE A 101 -1.88 -8.46 -1.05
CA ILE A 101 -1.46 -7.22 -1.73
C ILE A 101 -0.02 -7.36 -2.21
N GLU A 102 0.89 -7.84 -1.36
CA GLU A 102 2.29 -8.06 -1.72
C GLU A 102 2.44 -9.09 -2.84
N THR A 103 1.73 -10.22 -2.73
CA THR A 103 1.71 -11.27 -3.75
C THR A 103 1.23 -10.73 -5.09
N ARG A 104 0.11 -9.98 -5.08
CA ARG A 104 -0.43 -9.34 -6.29
C ARG A 104 0.58 -8.38 -6.90
N LYS A 105 1.22 -7.52 -6.10
CA LYS A 105 2.27 -6.61 -6.59
C LYS A 105 3.42 -7.38 -7.26
N ARG A 106 3.88 -8.46 -6.64
CA ARG A 106 4.97 -9.29 -7.19
C ARG A 106 4.57 -9.97 -8.50
N LEU A 107 3.36 -10.53 -8.57
CA LEU A 107 2.85 -11.17 -9.79
C LEU A 107 2.68 -10.16 -10.92
N THR A 108 2.14 -8.98 -10.66
CA THR A 108 2.03 -7.90 -11.66
C THR A 108 3.40 -7.48 -12.18
N PHE A 109 4.39 -7.31 -11.28
CA PHE A 109 5.75 -7.00 -11.68
C PHE A 109 6.34 -8.09 -12.59
N LEU A 110 6.22 -9.35 -12.19
CA LEU A 110 6.77 -10.48 -12.97
C LEU A 110 6.10 -10.57 -14.34
N LYS A 111 4.77 -10.49 -14.40
CA LYS A 111 4.01 -10.46 -15.65
C LYS A 111 4.52 -9.38 -16.60
N ASN A 112 4.57 -8.13 -16.12
CA ASN A 112 4.96 -7.00 -16.96
C ASN A 112 6.42 -7.13 -17.44
N THR A 113 7.31 -7.62 -16.58
CA THR A 113 8.73 -7.83 -16.94
C THR A 113 8.87 -8.92 -17.99
N THR A 114 8.21 -10.06 -17.81
CA THR A 114 8.23 -11.16 -18.78
C THR A 114 7.59 -10.77 -20.11
N GLU A 115 6.48 -10.04 -20.11
CA GLU A 115 5.84 -9.55 -21.34
C GLU A 115 6.76 -8.58 -22.09
N GLN A 116 7.45 -7.69 -21.37
CA GLN A 116 8.40 -6.76 -21.96
C GLN A 116 9.63 -7.47 -22.55
N GLU A 117 10.22 -8.42 -21.82
CA GLU A 117 11.36 -9.21 -22.28
C GLU A 117 10.98 -10.06 -23.51
N LYS A 118 9.80 -10.68 -23.49
CA LYS A 118 9.27 -11.43 -24.63
C LYS A 118 9.19 -10.55 -25.87
N LYS A 119 8.60 -9.35 -25.75
CA LYS A 119 8.48 -8.42 -26.87
C LYS A 119 9.85 -8.01 -27.42
N GLN A 120 10.82 -7.76 -26.56
CA GLN A 120 12.19 -7.44 -26.99
C GLN A 120 12.86 -8.60 -27.72
N LEU A 121 12.66 -9.83 -27.24
CA LEU A 121 13.18 -11.04 -27.90
C LEU A 121 12.52 -11.28 -29.26
N GLU A 122 11.21 -11.05 -29.39
CA GLU A 122 10.48 -11.13 -30.66
C GLU A 122 11.04 -10.12 -31.68
N VAL A 123 11.21 -8.86 -31.30
CA VAL A 123 11.82 -7.84 -32.17
C VAL A 123 13.23 -8.23 -32.59
N ARG A 124 14.06 -8.71 -31.65
CA ARG A 124 15.44 -9.12 -31.96
C ARG A 124 15.46 -10.32 -32.90
N LYS A 125 14.56 -11.28 -32.72
CA LYS A 125 14.41 -12.44 -33.60
C LYS A 125 14.06 -11.99 -35.01
N ASP A 126 13.05 -11.11 -35.16
CA ASP A 126 12.61 -10.64 -36.47
C ASP A 126 13.70 -9.85 -37.19
N MET A 127 14.45 -9.01 -36.45
CA MET A 127 15.62 -8.31 -36.98
C MET A 127 16.70 -9.28 -37.48
N MET A 128 17.05 -10.30 -36.69
CA MET A 128 18.04 -11.31 -37.10
C MET A 128 17.58 -12.13 -38.30
N LEU A 129 16.28 -12.43 -38.41
CA LEU A 129 15.73 -13.11 -39.58
C LEU A 129 15.83 -12.24 -40.84
N ALA A 130 15.52 -10.94 -40.73
CA ALA A 130 15.66 -10.00 -41.83
C ALA A 130 17.12 -9.82 -42.27
N GLU A 131 18.06 -9.73 -41.31
CA GLU A 131 19.51 -9.68 -41.61
C GLU A 131 19.98 -10.95 -42.33
N LEU A 132 19.54 -12.12 -41.88
CA LEU A 132 19.87 -13.40 -42.50
C LEU A 132 19.31 -13.49 -43.92
N GLU A 133 18.08 -13.05 -44.13
CA GLU A 133 17.45 -13.00 -45.45
C GLU A 133 18.18 -12.03 -46.39
N ALA A 134 18.53 -10.83 -45.92
CA ALA A 134 19.33 -9.87 -46.69
C ALA A 134 20.71 -10.45 -47.09
N PHE A 135 21.37 -11.17 -46.16
CA PHE A 135 22.65 -11.82 -46.45
C PHE A 135 22.52 -12.93 -47.51
N LYS A 136 21.44 -13.72 -47.45
CA LYS A 136 21.13 -14.73 -48.48
C LYS A 136 20.95 -14.08 -49.85
N PHE A 137 20.17 -13.01 -49.93
CA PHE A 137 19.95 -12.30 -51.20
C PHE A 137 21.24 -11.68 -51.75
N ALA A 138 22.07 -11.07 -50.90
CA ALA A 138 23.37 -10.55 -51.31
C ALA A 138 24.27 -11.66 -51.87
N GLN A 139 24.36 -12.80 -51.18
CA GLN A 139 25.15 -13.94 -51.65
C GLN A 139 24.64 -14.51 -52.98
N VAL A 140 23.34 -14.56 -53.22
CA VAL A 140 22.77 -15.01 -54.50
C VAL A 140 23.12 -14.03 -55.60
N LYS A 141 22.94 -12.72 -55.37
CA LYS A 141 23.30 -11.69 -56.33
C LYS A 141 24.78 -11.70 -56.72
N ASP A 142 25.67 -11.86 -55.73
CA ASP A 142 27.11 -11.92 -55.97
C ASP A 142 27.51 -13.17 -56.79
N LYS A 143 26.77 -14.29 -56.63
CA LYS A 143 26.97 -15.49 -57.45
C LYS A 143 26.48 -15.30 -58.88
N GLU A 144 25.30 -14.72 -59.07
CA GLU A 144 24.74 -14.43 -60.40
C GLU A 144 25.65 -13.47 -61.19
N GLN A 145 26.16 -12.39 -60.56
CA GLN A 145 27.11 -11.49 -61.23
C GLN A 145 28.43 -12.18 -61.62
N ASN A 146 28.95 -13.07 -60.76
CA ASN A 146 30.18 -13.81 -61.10
C ASN A 146 29.96 -14.85 -62.22
N GLU A 147 28.74 -15.36 -62.40
CA GLU A 147 28.40 -16.28 -63.50
C GLU A 147 28.16 -15.54 -64.83
N GLU A 148 27.75 -14.27 -64.81
CA GLU A 148 27.58 -13.44 -66.01
C GLU A 148 28.89 -12.84 -66.54
N GLU A 149 29.93 -12.72 -65.71
CA GLU A 149 31.24 -12.15 -66.09
C GLU A 149 32.25 -13.19 -66.64
N VAL A 150 31.90 -14.48 -66.71
CA VAL A 150 32.72 -15.60 -67.23
C VAL A 150 32.24 -16.06 -68.60
#